data_AF-X1FFJ7-F1
#
_entry.id   AF-X1FFJ7-F1
#
_cell.length_a   1.000
_cell.length_b   1.000
_cell.length_c   1.000
_cell.angle_alpha   90.00
_cell.angle_beta   90.00
_cell.angle_gamma   90.00
#
_symmetry.space_group_name_H-M   'P 1'
#
loop_
_entity.id
_entity.type
_entity.pdbx_description
1 polymer ?
#
loop_
_entity_poly.entity_id
_entity_poly.type
_entity_poly.pdbx_seq_one_letter_code
_entity_poly.pdbx_strand_id
1 'polypeptide(L)'
;QLLMDAAANARGIDEILQELEITVDEKYIAEVKENLGESLATRYIDYTRIKEMARQAQEYRLIPEYTEEYFKKALGKAGGRFRVREDGLMAVESIPFDIRKIAEQDAFKRSYGGLIRRYPKVTFDKEIAFKTSDTEFISFGHPLFEATMNWIENSFSGALLSGATFIDPDGNLDGYILYYEGEISDGTGAVAGKRLFALYTDGKEIRSASPAIIWDLSEGQNGGGVTIDVENLKKMVSGSVIAKLEEYKGDIVRERNRQTDVKEKYGIKSLDHLIVKLDGELISLYGRKDRGENVDLVIRNKEERKEEYERALKEL
;
A
#
# COMPACT_ATOMS: atom_id res chain seq x y z
N GLN A 1 38.70 2.44 15.05
CA GLN A 1 39.51 3.10 14.01
C GLN A 1 38.92 2.89 12.60
N LEU A 2 38.42 1.68 12.25
CA LEU A 2 37.72 1.42 10.98
C LEU A 2 36.41 2.22 10.76
N LEU A 3 35.70 2.59 11.84
CA LEU A 3 34.49 3.42 11.76
C LEU A 3 34.77 4.89 11.43
N MET A 4 35.99 5.39 11.68
CA MET A 4 36.37 6.75 11.35
C MET A 4 36.77 6.90 9.86
N ASP A 5 37.33 5.86 9.25
CA ASP A 5 37.66 5.85 7.81
C ASP A 5 36.40 5.72 6.93
N ALA A 6 35.30 5.13 7.44
CA ALA A 6 34.03 4.99 6.72
C ALA A 6 33.27 6.31 6.56
N ALA A 7 33.52 7.31 7.40
CA ALA A 7 32.91 8.64 7.27
C ALA A 7 33.53 9.49 6.16
N ALA A 8 34.74 9.13 5.69
CA ALA A 8 35.49 9.88 4.69
C ALA A 8 35.30 9.37 3.25
N ASN A 9 34.89 8.10 3.07
CA ASN A 9 34.62 7.53 1.75
C ASN A 9 33.14 7.24 1.60
N ALA A 10 32.49 7.94 0.66
CA ALA A 10 31.10 7.73 0.28
C ALA A 10 30.88 6.29 -0.19
N ARG A 11 30.50 5.40 0.74
CA ARG A 11 29.90 4.10 0.44
C ARG A 11 28.42 4.14 0.79
N GLY A 12 27.62 3.52 -0.07
CA GLY A 12 26.18 3.42 0.11
C GLY A 12 25.83 2.50 1.28
N ILE A 13 24.78 2.84 2.01
CA ILE A 13 24.29 2.10 3.20
C ILE A 13 23.99 0.63 2.87
N ASP A 14 23.62 0.33 1.62
CA ASP A 14 23.29 -1.02 1.16
C ASP A 14 24.52 -1.96 1.06
N GLU A 15 25.73 -1.44 0.80
CA GLU A 15 26.97 -2.23 0.78
C GLU A 15 27.39 -2.65 2.21
N ILE A 16 27.13 -1.80 3.20
CA ILE A 16 27.47 -2.06 4.61
C ILE A 16 26.58 -3.19 5.18
N LEU A 17 25.32 -3.25 4.73
CA LEU A 17 24.36 -4.26 5.17
C LEU A 17 24.61 -5.65 4.57
N GLN A 18 25.28 -5.74 3.40
CA GLN A 18 25.65 -7.02 2.79
C GLN A 18 26.86 -7.69 3.45
N GLU A 19 27.78 -6.93 4.07
CA GLU A 19 28.96 -7.51 4.75
C GLU A 19 28.70 -7.91 6.21
N LEU A 20 27.64 -7.42 6.84
CA LEU A 20 27.26 -7.78 8.21
C LEU A 20 26.31 -9.00 8.20
N GLU A 21 26.83 -10.19 7.88
CA GLU A 21 26.20 -11.47 8.23
C GLU A 21 26.19 -11.63 9.76
N ILE A 22 25.35 -10.88 10.46
CA ILE A 22 25.12 -11.07 11.88
C ILE A 22 23.84 -11.88 12.02
N THR A 23 23.98 -13.15 12.38
CA THR A 23 22.89 -13.96 12.94
C THR A 23 22.37 -13.26 14.18
N VAL A 24 21.21 -12.61 14.04
CA VAL A 24 20.59 -11.79 15.08
C VAL A 24 19.89 -12.69 16.07
N ASP A 25 20.50 -12.93 17.24
CA ASP A 25 19.88 -13.67 18.34
C ASP A 25 19.01 -12.73 19.20
N GLU A 26 17.85 -13.21 19.67
CA GLU A 26 16.82 -12.39 20.35
C GLU A 26 17.36 -11.70 21.61
N LYS A 27 18.34 -12.33 22.28
CA LYS A 27 19.02 -11.76 23.46
C LYS A 27 19.87 -10.53 23.14
N TYR A 28 20.53 -10.51 21.98
CA TYR A 28 21.36 -9.38 21.55
C TYR A 28 20.49 -8.15 21.25
N ILE A 29 19.31 -8.34 20.65
CA ILE A 29 18.35 -7.24 20.41
C ILE A 29 17.84 -6.65 21.73
N ALA A 30 17.56 -7.48 22.74
CA ALA A 30 17.08 -7.00 24.04
C ALA A 30 18.14 -6.17 24.78
N GLU A 31 19.39 -6.63 24.78
CA GLU A 31 20.51 -5.94 25.43
C GLU A 31 20.91 -4.64 24.71
N VAL A 32 20.79 -4.63 23.38
CA VAL A 32 20.95 -3.43 22.52
C VAL A 32 19.82 -2.43 22.77
N LYS A 33 18.58 -2.88 22.99
CA LYS A 33 17.43 -2.01 23.34
C LYS A 33 17.56 -1.32 24.71
N GLU A 34 18.15 -2.02 25.68
CA GLU A 34 18.32 -1.49 27.04
C GLU A 34 19.52 -0.53 27.14
N ASN A 35 20.62 -0.81 26.43
CA ASN A 35 21.82 0.02 26.46
C ASN A 35 21.77 1.25 25.53
N LEU A 36 20.92 1.27 24.49
CA LEU A 36 20.84 2.38 23.53
C LEU A 36 19.71 3.38 23.83
N GLY A 37 19.40 3.58 25.12
CA GLY A 37 18.28 4.40 25.61
C GLY A 37 18.01 5.69 24.83
N GLU A 38 16.73 5.92 24.53
CA GLU A 38 16.01 7.11 24.00
C GLU A 38 16.63 7.97 22.86
N SER A 39 17.92 7.90 22.56
CA SER A 39 18.63 8.84 21.69
C SER A 39 18.69 8.41 20.22
N LEU A 40 18.56 7.11 19.93
CA LEU A 40 18.51 6.60 18.56
C LEU A 40 17.09 6.40 18.02
N ALA A 41 16.08 6.31 18.91
CA ALA A 41 14.67 6.21 18.53
C ALA A 41 14.18 7.44 17.74
N THR A 42 14.90 8.55 17.83
CA THR A 42 14.58 9.81 17.14
C THR A 42 15.10 9.88 15.70
N ARG A 43 16.01 9.00 15.27
CA ARG A 43 16.60 9.09 13.92
C ARG A 43 16.14 8.06 12.91
N TYR A 44 15.58 6.95 13.34
CA TYR A 44 15.01 5.99 12.40
C TYR A 44 13.73 5.40 12.98
N ILE A 45 12.66 5.65 12.23
CA ILE A 45 11.34 5.06 12.33
C ILE A 45 11.49 3.59 12.75
N ASP A 46 10.70 3.13 13.73
CA ASP A 46 10.74 1.78 14.29
C ASP A 46 10.72 0.70 13.19
N TYR A 47 11.91 0.29 12.73
CA TYR A 47 12.10 -0.55 11.55
C TYR A 47 11.47 -1.92 11.73
N THR A 48 11.41 -2.42 12.97
CA THR A 48 10.77 -3.71 13.29
C THR A 48 9.27 -3.62 13.05
N ARG A 49 8.64 -2.53 13.51
CA ARG A 49 7.22 -2.28 13.28
C ARG A 49 6.91 -1.85 11.86
N ILE A 50 7.76 -1.09 11.17
CA ILE A 50 7.60 -0.86 9.73
C ILE A 50 7.70 -2.18 8.99
N LYS A 51 8.62 -3.08 9.37
CA LYS A 51 8.78 -4.37 8.71
C LYS A 51 7.62 -5.29 8.99
N GLU A 52 7.05 -5.30 10.20
CA GLU A 52 5.81 -6.01 10.52
C GLU A 52 4.58 -5.39 9.86
N MET A 53 4.46 -4.06 9.85
CA MET A 53 3.40 -3.33 9.14
C MET A 53 3.56 -3.44 7.63
N ALA A 54 4.77 -3.55 7.10
CA ALA A 54 5.07 -3.77 5.69
C ALA A 54 4.89 -5.24 5.32
N ARG A 55 5.13 -6.17 6.24
CA ARG A 55 4.82 -7.61 6.09
C ARG A 55 3.32 -7.83 6.13
N GLN A 56 2.61 -7.25 7.10
CA GLN A 56 1.15 -7.23 7.16
C GLN A 56 0.58 -6.45 5.97
N ALA A 57 1.15 -5.31 5.58
CA ALA A 57 0.74 -4.60 4.37
C ALA A 57 1.21 -5.29 3.09
N GLN A 58 2.12 -6.26 3.12
CA GLN A 58 2.44 -7.17 2.02
C GLN A 58 1.44 -8.34 1.98
N GLU A 59 1.03 -8.85 3.15
CA GLU A 59 -0.02 -9.87 3.31
C GLU A 59 -1.41 -9.31 2.96
N TYR A 60 -1.66 -8.02 3.22
CA TYR A 60 -2.90 -7.30 2.88
C TYR A 60 -2.82 -6.49 1.59
N ARG A 61 -1.62 -6.26 1.02
CA ARG A 61 -1.51 -5.86 -0.39
C ARG A 61 -1.93 -7.06 -1.22
N LEU A 62 -2.48 -6.80 -2.39
CA LEU A 62 -2.60 -7.84 -3.39
C LEU A 62 -1.19 -8.38 -3.65
N ILE A 63 -0.94 -9.59 -3.17
CA ILE A 63 0.19 -10.44 -3.51
C ILE A 63 0.42 -10.27 -5.03
N PRO A 64 1.64 -9.94 -5.50
CA PRO A 64 1.94 -9.71 -6.92
C PRO A 64 1.24 -10.69 -7.87
N GLU A 65 1.18 -11.95 -7.46
CA GLU A 65 0.53 -13.08 -8.10
C GLU A 65 -0.97 -12.82 -8.33
N TYR A 66 -1.72 -12.26 -7.38
CA TYR A 66 -3.13 -11.90 -7.59
C TYR A 66 -3.30 -10.79 -8.62
N THR A 67 -2.40 -9.81 -8.61
CA THR A 67 -2.45 -8.67 -9.52
C THR A 67 -2.12 -9.13 -10.94
N GLU A 68 -1.14 -10.02 -11.07
CA GLU A 68 -0.76 -10.68 -12.31
C GLU A 68 -1.89 -11.57 -12.83
N GLU A 69 -2.43 -12.48 -12.02
CA GLU A 69 -3.50 -13.40 -12.45
C GLU A 69 -4.80 -12.66 -12.79
N TYR A 70 -5.14 -11.62 -12.03
CA TYR A 70 -6.22 -10.69 -12.38
C TYR A 70 -5.97 -10.06 -13.75
N PHE A 71 -4.78 -9.51 -13.98
CA PHE A 71 -4.45 -8.85 -15.24
C PHE A 71 -4.48 -9.83 -16.41
N LYS A 72 -3.89 -11.03 -16.27
CA LYS A 72 -3.92 -12.09 -17.28
C LYS A 72 -5.37 -12.46 -17.64
N LYS A 73 -6.20 -12.71 -16.63
CA LYS A 73 -7.59 -13.10 -16.80
C LYS A 73 -8.39 -12.00 -17.49
N ALA A 74 -8.26 -10.77 -17.05
CA ALA A 74 -8.94 -9.62 -17.62
C ALA A 74 -8.51 -9.34 -19.06
N LEU A 75 -7.20 -9.26 -19.30
CA LEU A 75 -6.67 -9.01 -20.62
C LEU A 75 -7.07 -10.13 -21.60
N GLY A 76 -7.06 -11.39 -21.13
CA GLY A 76 -7.56 -12.53 -21.91
C GLY A 76 -9.05 -12.41 -22.25
N LYS A 77 -9.91 -12.02 -21.29
CA LYS A 77 -11.34 -11.77 -21.52
C LYS A 77 -11.59 -10.61 -22.48
N ALA A 78 -10.72 -9.60 -22.49
CA ALA A 78 -10.76 -8.49 -23.44
C ALA A 78 -10.28 -8.87 -24.85
N GLY A 79 -9.81 -10.11 -25.06
CA GLY A 79 -9.22 -10.57 -26.33
C GLY A 79 -7.78 -10.10 -26.54
N GLY A 80 -7.09 -9.71 -25.48
CA GLY A 80 -5.67 -9.36 -25.51
C GLY A 80 -4.79 -10.59 -25.63
N ARG A 81 -3.55 -10.39 -26.09
CA ARG A 81 -2.56 -11.47 -26.23
C ARG A 81 -1.33 -11.16 -25.41
N PHE A 82 -0.92 -12.14 -24.61
CA PHE A 82 0.30 -12.12 -23.82
C PHE A 82 0.94 -13.50 -23.83
N ARG A 83 2.23 -13.56 -23.49
CA ARG A 83 2.96 -14.81 -23.27
C ARG A 83 3.92 -14.66 -22.10
N VAL A 84 4.16 -15.76 -21.39
CA VAL A 84 5.24 -15.86 -20.41
C VAL A 84 6.51 -16.25 -21.15
N ARG A 85 7.61 -15.57 -20.84
CA ARG A 85 8.93 -15.79 -21.44
C ARG A 85 9.72 -16.82 -20.64
N GLU A 86 10.82 -17.30 -21.21
CA GLU A 86 11.72 -18.25 -20.52
C GLU A 86 12.38 -17.65 -19.27
N ASP A 87 12.55 -16.33 -19.24
CA ASP A 87 13.09 -15.56 -18.11
C ASP A 87 12.04 -15.32 -16.99
N GLY A 88 10.83 -15.87 -17.12
CA GLY A 88 9.73 -15.70 -16.16
C GLY A 88 8.95 -14.40 -16.31
N LEU A 89 9.41 -13.46 -17.16
CA LEU A 89 8.71 -12.20 -17.41
C LEU A 89 7.55 -12.37 -18.39
N MET A 90 6.56 -11.49 -18.33
CA MET A 90 5.46 -11.47 -19.29
C MET A 90 5.77 -10.54 -20.47
N ALA A 91 5.32 -10.89 -21.66
CA ALA A 91 5.25 -9.99 -22.81
C ALA A 91 3.79 -9.78 -23.22
N VAL A 92 3.33 -8.52 -23.23
CA VAL A 92 2.02 -8.15 -23.78
C VAL A 92 2.18 -7.83 -25.26
N GLU A 93 1.73 -8.75 -26.10
CA GLU A 93 1.91 -8.69 -27.55
C GLU A 93 0.89 -7.78 -28.24
N SER A 94 -0.32 -7.73 -27.70
CA SER A 94 -1.43 -6.98 -28.29
C SER A 94 -2.41 -6.50 -27.22
N ILE A 95 -2.69 -5.20 -27.24
CA ILE A 95 -3.67 -4.56 -26.38
C ILE A 95 -4.98 -4.40 -27.18
N PRO A 96 -6.12 -4.92 -26.67
CA PRO A 96 -7.43 -4.79 -27.31
C PRO A 96 -7.83 -3.34 -27.62
N PHE A 97 -8.70 -3.18 -28.63
CA PHE A 97 -9.17 -1.86 -29.03
C PHE A 97 -9.91 -1.13 -27.89
N ASP A 98 -10.78 -1.82 -27.15
CA ASP A 98 -11.58 -1.19 -26.10
C ASP A 98 -10.72 -0.67 -24.93
N ILE A 99 -9.70 -1.43 -24.53
CA ILE A 99 -8.71 -0.99 -23.53
C ILE A 99 -7.91 0.22 -24.07
N ARG A 100 -7.47 0.19 -25.33
CA ARG A 100 -6.78 1.34 -25.95
C ARG A 100 -7.66 2.58 -26.00
N LYS A 101 -8.94 2.43 -26.35
CA LYS A 101 -9.91 3.53 -26.44
C LYS A 101 -10.08 4.24 -25.10
N ILE A 102 -10.07 3.50 -23.99
CA ILE A 102 -10.11 4.08 -22.64
C ILE A 102 -8.86 4.94 -22.39
N ALA A 103 -7.68 4.40 -22.70
CA ALA A 103 -6.44 5.12 -22.47
C ALA A 103 -6.22 6.32 -23.40
N GLU A 104 -6.95 6.41 -24.52
CA GLU A 104 -6.89 7.56 -25.41
C GLU A 104 -7.64 8.79 -24.85
N GLN A 105 -8.51 8.62 -23.84
CA GLN A 105 -9.28 9.70 -23.23
C GLN A 105 -8.38 10.71 -22.50
N ASP A 106 -8.67 12.00 -22.66
CA ASP A 106 -7.85 13.08 -22.08
C ASP A 106 -7.78 13.02 -20.55
N ALA A 107 -8.90 12.72 -19.89
CA ALA A 107 -8.95 12.57 -18.43
C ALA A 107 -8.06 11.42 -17.94
N PHE A 108 -8.04 10.31 -18.68
CA PHE A 108 -7.19 9.17 -18.37
C PHE A 108 -5.70 9.52 -18.53
N LYS A 109 -5.31 10.12 -19.67
CA LYS A 109 -3.92 10.51 -19.95
C LYS A 109 -3.35 11.48 -18.92
N ARG A 110 -4.17 12.41 -18.42
CA ARG A 110 -3.76 13.35 -17.37
C ARG A 110 -3.48 12.67 -16.03
N SER A 111 -4.14 11.54 -15.77
CA SER A 111 -4.04 10.84 -14.48
C SER A 111 -2.94 9.76 -14.50
N TYR A 112 -2.83 9.01 -15.60
CA TYR A 112 -1.98 7.80 -15.66
C TYR A 112 -0.98 7.80 -16.83
N GLY A 113 -1.04 8.78 -17.73
CA GLY A 113 -0.22 8.82 -18.93
C GLY A 113 -0.80 8.00 -20.10
N GLY A 114 -0.02 7.89 -21.17
CA GLY A 114 -0.40 7.19 -22.40
C GLY A 114 0.06 5.73 -22.43
N LEU A 115 -0.62 4.89 -23.22
CA LEU A 115 -0.17 3.53 -23.48
C LEU A 115 0.93 3.51 -24.54
N ILE A 116 1.94 2.67 -24.32
CA ILE A 116 2.82 2.22 -25.39
C ILE A 116 2.17 1.06 -26.17
N ARG A 117 2.58 0.89 -27.43
CA ARG A 117 1.94 -0.06 -28.35
C ARG A 117 2.10 -1.53 -27.93
N ARG A 118 3.20 -1.86 -27.26
CA ARG A 118 3.59 -3.21 -26.83
C ARG A 118 4.44 -3.12 -25.57
N TYR A 119 4.32 -4.12 -24.71
CA TYR A 119 5.12 -4.23 -23.49
C TYR A 119 5.94 -5.54 -23.56
N PRO A 120 7.22 -5.48 -23.98
CA PRO A 120 8.01 -6.68 -24.30
C PRO A 120 8.52 -7.46 -23.08
N LYS A 121 8.64 -6.78 -21.94
CA LYS A 121 9.09 -7.29 -20.65
C LYS A 121 8.28 -6.61 -19.56
N VAL A 122 7.46 -7.39 -18.88
CA VAL A 122 6.53 -6.95 -17.83
C VAL A 122 6.72 -7.84 -16.62
N THR A 123 6.69 -7.24 -15.44
CA THR A 123 6.58 -7.94 -14.17
C THR A 123 5.60 -7.23 -13.24
N PHE A 124 4.98 -8.01 -12.36
CA PHE A 124 4.14 -7.53 -11.26
C PHE A 124 4.89 -7.56 -9.92
N ASP A 125 6.13 -8.05 -9.92
CA ASP A 125 7.03 -8.03 -8.78
C ASP A 125 7.95 -6.81 -8.86
N LYS A 126 7.84 -5.95 -7.85
CA LYS A 126 8.63 -4.73 -7.72
C LYS A 126 10.13 -5.04 -7.67
N GLU A 127 10.55 -6.05 -6.92
CA GLU A 127 11.97 -6.39 -6.75
C GLU A 127 12.62 -6.85 -8.06
N ILE A 128 11.88 -7.62 -8.87
CA ILE A 128 12.35 -8.07 -10.19
C ILE A 128 12.53 -6.86 -11.13
N ALA A 129 11.60 -5.91 -11.11
CA ALA A 129 11.69 -4.69 -11.91
C ALA A 129 12.90 -3.82 -11.52
N PHE A 130 13.19 -3.67 -10.23
CA PHE A 130 14.35 -2.91 -9.77
C PHE A 130 15.68 -3.54 -10.21
N LYS A 131 15.76 -4.87 -10.28
CA LYS A 131 16.96 -5.59 -10.71
C LYS A 131 17.15 -5.59 -12.22
N THR A 132 16.09 -5.34 -13.00
CA THR A 132 16.10 -5.47 -14.46
C THR A 132 15.72 -4.16 -15.13
N SER A 133 16.72 -3.39 -15.55
CA SER A 133 16.55 -2.01 -16.06
C SER A 133 15.70 -1.86 -17.33
N ASP A 134 15.32 -2.95 -17.99
CA ASP A 134 14.50 -2.97 -19.21
C ASP A 134 13.14 -3.70 -19.04
N THR A 135 12.70 -3.85 -17.80
CA THR A 135 11.41 -4.48 -17.44
C THR A 135 10.43 -3.43 -16.92
N GLU A 136 9.22 -3.42 -17.47
CA GLU A 136 8.13 -2.57 -17.00
C GLU A 136 7.50 -3.19 -15.74
N PHE A 137 7.40 -2.41 -14.67
CA PHE A 137 6.64 -2.80 -13.48
C PHE A 137 5.17 -2.41 -13.64
N ILE A 138 4.30 -3.41 -13.81
CA ILE A 138 2.86 -3.18 -13.92
C ILE A 138 2.21 -3.40 -12.56
N SER A 139 1.56 -2.36 -12.06
CA SER A 139 0.75 -2.37 -10.84
C SER A 139 -0.24 -1.21 -10.89
N PHE A 140 -0.92 -0.93 -9.77
CA PHE A 140 -1.79 0.24 -9.63
C PHE A 140 -1.07 1.54 -10.03
N GLY A 141 -1.78 2.40 -10.75
CA GLY A 141 -1.27 3.64 -11.34
C GLY A 141 -0.57 3.46 -12.69
N HIS A 142 -0.22 2.24 -13.10
CA HIS A 142 0.35 2.02 -14.42
C HIS A 142 -0.74 2.09 -15.50
N PRO A 143 -0.57 2.85 -16.60
CA PRO A 143 -1.66 3.10 -17.55
C PRO A 143 -2.25 1.84 -18.19
N LEU A 144 -1.46 0.78 -18.43
CA LEU A 144 -2.01 -0.49 -18.93
C LEU A 144 -2.90 -1.18 -17.90
N PHE A 145 -2.52 -1.14 -16.62
CA PHE A 145 -3.27 -1.77 -15.56
C PHE A 145 -4.59 -1.03 -15.33
N GLU A 146 -4.50 0.31 -15.20
CA GLU A 146 -5.64 1.19 -15.00
C GLU A 146 -6.64 1.15 -16.18
N ALA A 147 -6.16 1.10 -17.42
CA ALA A 147 -7.03 0.97 -18.58
C ALA A 147 -7.76 -0.38 -18.62
N THR A 148 -7.09 -1.44 -18.16
CA THR A 148 -7.68 -2.78 -18.03
C THR A 148 -8.72 -2.83 -16.91
N MET A 149 -8.45 -2.21 -15.76
CA MET A 149 -9.42 -2.07 -14.66
C MET A 149 -10.67 -1.30 -15.10
N ASN A 150 -10.49 -0.13 -15.72
CA ASN A 150 -11.61 0.66 -16.26
C ASN A 150 -12.42 -0.12 -17.29
N TRP A 151 -11.77 -0.94 -18.13
CA TRP A 151 -12.49 -1.80 -19.06
C TRP A 151 -13.36 -2.84 -18.35
N ILE A 152 -12.84 -3.47 -17.28
CA ILE A 152 -13.59 -4.44 -16.49
C ILE A 152 -14.78 -3.77 -15.81
N GLU A 153 -14.58 -2.63 -15.15
CA GLU A 153 -15.65 -1.87 -14.50
C GLU A 153 -16.76 -1.54 -15.50
N ASN A 154 -16.40 -0.98 -16.65
CA ASN A 154 -17.37 -0.63 -17.70
C ASN A 154 -18.09 -1.85 -18.29
N SER A 155 -17.41 -3.00 -18.39
CA SER A 155 -17.95 -4.19 -19.08
C SER A 155 -18.74 -5.12 -18.16
N PHE A 156 -18.39 -5.18 -16.86
CA PHE A 156 -18.89 -6.20 -15.94
C PHE A 156 -19.58 -5.66 -14.68
N SER A 157 -19.75 -4.34 -14.53
CA SER A 157 -20.50 -3.77 -13.40
C SER A 157 -21.89 -4.41 -13.21
N GLY A 158 -22.59 -4.71 -14.30
CA GLY A 158 -23.90 -5.37 -14.25
C GLY A 158 -23.86 -6.82 -13.72
N ALA A 159 -22.72 -7.51 -13.86
CA ALA A 159 -22.58 -8.90 -13.39
C ALA A 159 -22.60 -9.02 -11.86
N LEU A 160 -22.25 -7.94 -11.15
CA LEU A 160 -22.35 -7.89 -9.69
C LEU A 160 -23.80 -8.02 -9.20
N LEU A 161 -24.79 -7.65 -10.04
CA LEU A 161 -26.21 -7.78 -9.71
C LEU A 161 -26.74 -9.20 -9.87
N SER A 162 -26.17 -9.98 -10.79
CA SER A 162 -26.57 -11.37 -11.04
C SER A 162 -25.82 -12.38 -10.17
N GLY A 163 -24.67 -11.97 -9.60
CA GLY A 163 -23.75 -12.88 -8.92
C GLY A 163 -23.11 -13.89 -9.88
N ALA A 164 -22.39 -14.85 -9.32
CA ALA A 164 -21.76 -15.96 -10.03
C ALA A 164 -21.68 -17.20 -9.14
N THR A 165 -21.66 -18.38 -9.76
CA THR A 165 -21.49 -19.67 -9.08
C THR A 165 -20.03 -20.08 -9.10
N PHE A 166 -19.53 -20.51 -7.96
CA PHE A 166 -18.18 -21.04 -7.80
C PHE A 166 -18.25 -22.45 -7.18
N ILE A 167 -17.20 -23.23 -7.41
CA ILE A 167 -17.03 -24.58 -6.85
C ILE A 167 -15.86 -24.52 -5.89
N ASP A 168 -16.07 -24.93 -4.65
CA ASP A 168 -15.01 -25.13 -3.68
C ASP A 168 -14.30 -26.47 -3.99
N PRO A 169 -13.02 -26.45 -4.40
CA PRO A 169 -12.26 -27.68 -4.68
C PRO A 169 -12.12 -28.58 -3.46
N ASP A 170 -12.12 -28.00 -2.25
CA ASP A 170 -11.94 -28.75 -1.00
C ASP A 170 -13.28 -29.30 -0.47
N GLY A 171 -14.41 -28.85 -1.02
CA GLY A 171 -15.75 -29.30 -0.64
C GLY A 171 -16.19 -28.90 0.77
N ASN A 172 -15.58 -27.86 1.35
CA ASN A 172 -15.88 -27.34 2.68
C ASN A 172 -16.99 -26.28 2.67
N LEU A 173 -17.27 -25.67 1.52
CA LEU A 173 -18.22 -24.58 1.35
C LEU A 173 -19.39 -25.00 0.46
N ASP A 174 -20.59 -24.91 1.00
CA ASP A 174 -21.86 -25.10 0.29
C ASP A 174 -22.86 -24.04 0.77
N GLY A 175 -22.87 -22.91 0.07
CA GLY A 175 -23.62 -21.73 0.49
C GLY A 175 -23.35 -20.50 -0.34
N TYR A 176 -23.67 -19.34 0.22
CA TYR A 176 -23.58 -18.03 -0.43
C TYR A 176 -22.47 -17.20 0.21
N ILE A 177 -21.69 -16.52 -0.63
CA ILE A 177 -20.74 -15.50 -0.20
C ILE A 177 -21.29 -14.14 -0.62
N LEU A 178 -21.57 -13.28 0.35
CA LEU A 178 -22.08 -11.94 0.14
C LEU A 178 -20.95 -10.92 0.36
N TYR A 179 -20.76 -10.05 -0.63
CA TYR A 179 -19.80 -8.96 -0.60
C TYR A 179 -20.49 -7.64 -0.26
N TYR A 180 -19.92 -6.89 0.67
CA TYR A 180 -20.40 -5.58 1.09
C TYR A 180 -19.25 -4.58 1.09
N GLU A 181 -19.47 -3.44 0.46
CA GLU A 181 -18.61 -2.28 0.64
C GLU A 181 -19.11 -1.48 1.85
N GLY A 182 -18.27 -1.35 2.88
CA GLY A 182 -18.54 -0.54 4.05
C GLY A 182 -17.72 0.74 4.03
N GLU A 183 -18.40 1.87 4.20
CA GLU A 183 -17.81 3.20 4.27
C GLU A 183 -18.11 3.83 5.63
N ILE A 184 -17.08 4.42 6.24
CA ILE A 184 -17.19 5.18 7.48
C ILE A 184 -16.77 6.60 7.14
N SER A 185 -17.66 7.55 7.37
CA SER A 185 -17.39 8.98 7.22
C SER A 185 -17.07 9.62 8.58
N ASP A 186 -16.30 10.70 8.57
CA ASP A 186 -16.09 11.53 9.77
C ASP A 186 -17.17 12.61 9.92
N GLY A 187 -17.05 13.43 10.98
CA GLY A 187 -17.98 14.52 11.26
C GLY A 187 -17.99 15.65 10.21
N THR A 188 -17.07 15.63 9.25
CA THR A 188 -17.03 16.58 8.11
C THR A 188 -17.69 16.01 6.85
N GLY A 189 -18.10 14.74 6.88
CA GLY A 189 -18.63 14.00 5.73
C GLY A 189 -17.54 13.41 4.83
N ALA A 190 -16.27 13.57 5.15
CA ALA A 190 -15.17 12.95 4.43
C ALA A 190 -15.07 11.46 4.78
N VAL A 191 -14.65 10.63 3.82
CA VAL A 191 -14.47 9.19 4.04
C VAL A 191 -13.28 8.96 4.97
N ALA A 192 -13.56 8.52 6.19
CA ALA A 192 -12.58 8.18 7.21
C ALA A 192 -11.97 6.79 6.99
N GLY A 193 -12.72 5.87 6.39
CA GLY A 193 -12.24 4.55 6.02
C GLY A 193 -13.26 3.80 5.16
N LYS A 194 -12.75 2.97 4.27
CA LYS A 194 -13.55 2.17 3.34
C LYS A 194 -12.98 0.77 3.26
N ARG A 195 -13.83 -0.26 3.32
CA ARG A 195 -13.39 -1.66 3.35
C ARG A 195 -14.40 -2.58 2.68
N LEU A 196 -13.90 -3.58 1.98
CA LEU A 196 -14.70 -4.69 1.45
C LEU A 196 -14.84 -5.78 2.52
N PHE A 197 -16.06 -6.22 2.76
CA PHE A 197 -16.42 -7.30 3.67
C PHE A 197 -16.98 -8.46 2.88
N ALA A 198 -16.63 -9.69 3.27
CA ALA A 198 -17.24 -10.91 2.74
C ALA A 198 -17.85 -11.71 3.90
N LEU A 199 -19.07 -12.19 3.72
CA LEU A 199 -19.74 -13.07 4.66
C LEU A 199 -20.22 -14.33 3.94
N TYR A 200 -19.89 -15.46 4.51
CA TYR A 200 -20.38 -16.77 4.09
C TYR A 200 -21.63 -17.14 4.88
N THR A 201 -22.61 -17.75 4.22
CA THR A 201 -23.77 -18.38 4.86
C THR A 201 -24.21 -19.65 4.13
N ASP A 202 -24.44 -20.72 4.88
CA ASP A 202 -25.08 -21.97 4.41
C ASP A 202 -26.62 -21.93 4.58
N GLY A 203 -27.17 -20.76 4.95
CA GLY A 203 -28.58 -20.56 5.28
C GLY A 203 -28.93 -20.80 6.76
N LYS A 204 -27.99 -21.30 7.57
CA LYS A 204 -28.17 -21.50 9.03
C LYS A 204 -27.16 -20.70 9.82
N GLU A 205 -25.89 -20.77 9.45
CA GLU A 205 -24.79 -20.08 10.11
C GLU A 205 -24.23 -18.96 9.23
N ILE A 206 -23.81 -17.87 9.87
CA ILE A 206 -23.19 -16.74 9.20
C ILE A 206 -21.76 -16.62 9.73
N ARG A 207 -20.78 -16.61 8.83
CA ARG A 207 -19.36 -16.51 9.18
C ARG A 207 -18.70 -15.41 8.36
N SER A 208 -17.79 -14.66 8.99
CA SER A 208 -16.95 -13.72 8.24
C SER A 208 -15.93 -14.49 7.40
N ALA A 209 -15.77 -14.08 6.15
CA ALA A 209 -14.78 -14.62 5.23
C ALA A 209 -13.80 -13.52 4.81
N SER A 210 -12.61 -13.93 4.36
CA SER A 210 -11.72 -13.01 3.67
C SER A 210 -12.33 -12.67 2.31
N PRO A 211 -12.35 -11.39 1.87
CA PRO A 211 -12.78 -11.06 0.51
C PRO A 211 -11.99 -11.77 -0.58
N ALA A 212 -10.74 -12.16 -0.28
CA ALA A 212 -9.87 -12.91 -1.18
C ALA A 212 -10.30 -14.38 -1.38
N ILE A 213 -11.27 -14.90 -0.61
CA ILE A 213 -11.75 -16.29 -0.71
C ILE A 213 -12.14 -16.71 -2.13
N ILE A 214 -12.56 -15.77 -2.98
CA ILE A 214 -12.91 -16.02 -4.38
C ILE A 214 -11.75 -16.59 -5.20
N TRP A 215 -10.49 -16.35 -4.79
CA TRP A 215 -9.30 -16.88 -5.45
C TRP A 215 -9.02 -18.34 -5.11
N ASP A 216 -9.57 -18.83 -3.99
CA ASP A 216 -9.46 -20.23 -3.58
C ASP A 216 -10.54 -21.10 -4.25
N LEU A 217 -11.53 -20.47 -4.88
CA LEU A 217 -12.64 -21.15 -5.54
C LEU A 217 -12.43 -21.28 -7.05
N SER A 218 -12.93 -22.38 -7.60
CA SER A 218 -12.95 -22.62 -9.05
C SER A 218 -14.22 -22.03 -9.68
N GLU A 219 -14.12 -21.57 -10.94
CA GLU A 219 -15.29 -21.11 -11.69
C GLU A 219 -16.31 -22.24 -11.83
N GLY A 220 -17.52 -22.02 -11.34
CA GLY A 220 -18.64 -22.93 -11.56
C GLY A 220 -19.29 -22.68 -12.92
N GLN A 221 -19.99 -23.68 -13.44
CA GLN A 221 -20.91 -23.44 -14.54
C GLN A 221 -22.11 -22.64 -14.03
N ASN A 222 -22.68 -21.78 -14.87
CA ASN A 222 -23.93 -21.10 -14.56
C ASN A 222 -24.98 -22.14 -14.18
N GLY A 223 -25.31 -22.22 -12.89
CA GLY A 223 -26.36 -23.08 -12.37
C GLY A 223 -27.66 -22.66 -13.03
N GLY A 224 -28.12 -23.44 -14.01
CA GLY A 224 -29.33 -23.12 -14.76
C GLY A 224 -30.52 -22.88 -13.84
N GLY A 225 -31.09 -21.68 -13.88
CA GLY A 225 -32.44 -21.39 -13.40
C GLY A 225 -32.67 -21.39 -11.88
N VAL A 226 -31.63 -21.41 -11.04
CA VAL A 226 -31.83 -21.24 -9.58
C VAL A 226 -32.10 -19.77 -9.28
N THR A 227 -33.34 -19.45 -8.93
CA THR A 227 -33.71 -18.11 -8.47
C THR A 227 -33.26 -17.94 -7.02
N ILE A 228 -32.26 -17.09 -6.80
CA ILE A 228 -31.76 -16.78 -5.45
C ILE A 228 -32.56 -15.62 -4.88
N ASP A 229 -33.10 -15.79 -3.67
CA ASP A 229 -33.74 -14.69 -2.93
C ASP A 229 -32.68 -13.83 -2.23
N VAL A 230 -32.10 -12.90 -3.00
CA VAL A 230 -31.07 -11.98 -2.54
C VAL A 230 -31.56 -11.09 -1.40
N GLU A 231 -32.84 -10.72 -1.39
CA GLU A 231 -33.39 -9.83 -0.35
C GLU A 231 -33.48 -10.54 0.99
N ASN A 232 -33.85 -11.83 1.01
CA ASN A 232 -33.83 -12.62 2.23
C ASN A 232 -32.40 -12.85 2.75
N LEU A 233 -31.45 -13.19 1.86
CA LEU A 233 -30.04 -13.33 2.25
C LEU A 233 -29.48 -12.03 2.84
N LYS A 234 -29.80 -10.88 2.21
CA LYS A 234 -29.42 -9.57 2.71
C LYS A 234 -29.97 -9.32 4.11
N LYS A 235 -31.26 -9.57 4.35
CA LYS A 235 -31.88 -9.41 5.69
C LYS A 235 -31.20 -10.29 6.74
N MET A 236 -30.89 -11.53 6.38
CA MET A 236 -30.22 -12.50 7.25
C MET A 236 -28.84 -12.01 7.69
N VAL A 237 -28.01 -11.51 6.76
CA VAL A 237 -26.63 -11.11 7.09
C VAL A 237 -26.45 -9.66 7.53
N SER A 238 -27.47 -8.80 7.35
CA SER A 238 -27.39 -7.36 7.65
C SER A 238 -26.91 -7.08 9.08
N GLY A 239 -27.41 -7.82 10.07
CA GLY A 239 -26.98 -7.65 11.47
C GLY A 239 -25.48 -7.93 11.66
N SER A 240 -24.98 -9.01 11.05
CA SER A 240 -23.57 -9.38 11.11
C SER A 240 -22.67 -8.39 10.36
N VAL A 241 -23.12 -7.87 9.22
CA VAL A 241 -22.40 -6.82 8.45
C VAL A 241 -22.28 -5.55 9.27
N ILE A 242 -23.38 -5.08 9.88
CA ILE A 242 -23.38 -3.86 10.69
C ILE A 242 -22.46 -4.02 11.91
N ALA A 243 -22.51 -5.17 12.58
CA ALA A 243 -21.60 -5.46 13.70
C ALA A 243 -20.12 -5.41 13.26
N LYS A 244 -19.79 -5.95 12.07
CA LYS A 244 -18.43 -5.87 11.51
C LYS A 244 -18.03 -4.46 11.10
N LEU A 245 -18.96 -3.67 10.60
CA LEU A 245 -18.70 -2.27 10.28
C LEU A 245 -18.39 -1.46 11.56
N GLU A 246 -19.10 -1.71 12.65
CA GLU A 246 -18.84 -1.05 13.94
C GLU A 246 -17.50 -1.50 14.55
N GLU A 247 -17.14 -2.78 14.42
CA GLU A 247 -15.80 -3.28 14.79
C GLU A 247 -14.71 -2.54 13.99
N TYR A 248 -14.88 -2.41 12.67
CA TYR A 248 -13.95 -1.70 11.81
C TYR A 248 -13.84 -0.21 12.17
N LYS A 249 -14.96 0.42 12.55
CA LYS A 249 -14.93 1.79 13.09
C LYS A 249 -14.10 1.88 14.37
N GLY A 250 -14.24 0.90 15.27
CA GLY A 250 -13.40 0.77 16.46
C GLY A 250 -11.90 0.67 16.12
N ASP A 251 -11.54 -0.09 15.09
CA ASP A 251 -10.15 -0.18 14.59
C ASP A 251 -9.63 1.17 14.11
N ILE A 252 -10.41 1.90 13.30
CA ILE A 252 -10.03 3.24 12.81
C ILE A 252 -9.80 4.20 13.98
N VAL A 253 -10.68 4.18 14.99
CA VAL A 253 -10.54 5.04 16.17
C VAL A 253 -9.27 4.70 16.95
N ARG A 254 -9.01 3.41 17.20
CA ARG A 254 -7.80 2.96 17.89
C ARG A 254 -6.54 3.38 17.16
N GLU A 255 -6.49 3.18 15.84
CA GLU A 255 -5.34 3.55 15.03
C GLU A 255 -5.13 5.07 15.00
N ARG A 256 -6.21 5.86 14.88
CA ARG A 256 -6.11 7.33 14.96
C ARG A 256 -5.58 7.80 16.31
N ASN A 257 -6.10 7.28 17.42
CA ASN A 257 -5.61 7.63 18.76
C ASN A 257 -4.13 7.28 18.90
N ARG A 258 -3.74 6.08 18.46
CA ARG A 258 -2.33 5.66 18.46
C ARG A 258 -1.45 6.61 17.63
N GLN A 259 -1.91 7.04 16.45
CA GLN A 259 -1.17 7.99 15.62
C GLN A 259 -1.03 9.36 16.29
N THR A 260 -2.07 9.82 17.00
CA THR A 260 -2.00 11.03 17.82
C THR A 260 -0.96 10.88 18.93
N ASP A 261 -1.00 9.78 19.70
CA ASP A 261 -0.02 9.53 20.78
C ASP A 261 1.42 9.49 20.26
N VAL A 262 1.64 8.89 19.09
CA VAL A 262 2.96 8.84 18.43
C VAL A 262 3.38 10.24 17.98
N LYS A 263 2.48 11.02 17.37
CA LYS A 263 2.77 12.39 16.95
C LYS A 263 3.07 13.30 18.15
N GLU A 264 2.36 13.15 19.25
CA GLU A 264 2.62 13.90 20.48
C GLU A 264 3.98 13.51 21.07
N LYS A 265 4.21 12.20 21.25
CA LYS A 265 5.43 11.69 21.90
C LYS A 265 6.72 11.98 21.12
N TYR A 266 6.66 11.89 19.80
CA TYR A 266 7.86 12.03 18.94
C TYR A 266 7.89 13.32 18.14
N GLY A 267 6.75 13.92 17.83
CA GLY A 267 6.69 15.19 17.10
C GLY A 267 7.31 16.33 17.90
N ILE A 268 6.95 16.44 19.19
CA ILE A 268 7.52 17.45 20.10
C ILE A 268 9.04 17.26 20.25
N LYS A 269 9.48 16.06 20.65
CA LYS A 269 10.91 15.74 20.83
C LYS A 269 11.74 15.95 19.54
N SER A 270 11.15 15.66 18.37
CA SER A 270 11.81 15.86 17.07
C SER A 270 11.91 17.33 16.69
N LEU A 271 10.84 18.09 16.85
CA LEU A 271 10.83 19.54 16.62
C LEU A 271 11.83 20.26 17.53
N ASP A 272 11.86 19.92 18.82
CA ASP A 272 12.85 20.44 19.77
C ASP A 272 14.29 20.15 19.31
N HIS A 273 14.56 18.91 18.89
CA HIS A 273 15.89 18.53 18.37
C HIS A 273 16.27 19.33 17.10
N LEU A 274 15.32 19.52 16.17
CA LEU A 274 15.55 20.29 14.95
C LEU A 274 15.80 21.77 15.23
N ILE A 275 15.06 22.36 16.17
CA ILE A 275 15.24 23.76 16.62
C ILE A 275 16.63 23.93 17.23
N VAL A 276 17.02 23.06 18.17
CA VAL A 276 18.36 23.10 18.80
C VAL A 276 19.48 22.92 17.78
N LYS A 277 19.30 22.05 16.78
CA LYS A 277 20.27 21.87 15.70
C LYS A 277 20.39 23.13 14.84
N LEU A 278 19.28 23.75 14.46
CA LEU A 278 19.28 25.00 13.70
C LEU A 278 19.93 26.14 14.49
N ASP A 279 19.73 26.21 15.81
CA ASP A 279 20.41 27.17 16.67
C ASP A 279 21.94 27.00 16.63
N GLY A 280 22.43 25.76 16.73
CA GLY A 280 23.86 25.48 16.58
C GLY A 280 24.42 25.90 15.21
N GLU A 281 23.69 25.61 14.13
CA GLU A 281 24.07 26.01 12.78
C GLU A 281 24.06 27.54 12.60
N LEU A 282 23.05 28.23 13.14
CA LEU A 282 22.96 29.69 13.13
C LEU A 282 24.11 30.34 13.88
N ILE A 283 24.46 29.85 15.08
CA ILE A 283 25.63 30.34 15.84
C ILE A 283 26.89 30.26 14.98
N SER A 284 27.10 29.13 14.28
CA SER A 284 28.26 28.96 13.41
C SER A 284 28.27 29.92 12.21
N LEU A 285 27.09 30.20 11.62
CA LEU A 285 26.93 31.12 10.49
C LEU A 285 27.12 32.57 10.92
N TYR A 286 26.61 32.97 12.08
CA TYR A 286 26.85 34.29 12.66
C TYR A 286 28.35 34.53 12.88
N GLY A 287 29.08 33.54 13.42
CA GLY A 287 30.53 33.64 13.56
C GLY A 287 31.30 33.72 12.22
N ARG A 288 30.76 33.17 11.13
CA ARG A 288 31.32 33.32 9.77
C ARG A 288 31.03 34.70 9.18
N LYS A 289 29.83 35.21 9.41
CA LYS A 289 29.43 36.57 9.03
C LYS A 289 30.33 37.63 9.70
N ASP A 290 30.64 37.46 10.99
CA ASP A 290 31.55 38.35 11.71
C ASP A 290 32.99 38.34 11.16
N ARG A 291 33.39 37.25 10.50
CA ARG A 291 34.67 37.14 9.77
C ARG A 291 34.62 37.72 8.34
N GLY A 292 33.49 38.31 7.93
CA GLY A 292 33.31 38.95 6.63
C GLY A 292 32.85 38.02 5.50
N GLU A 293 32.43 36.79 5.80
CA GLU A 293 31.84 35.90 4.80
C GLU A 293 30.38 36.29 4.48
N ASN A 294 30.00 36.26 3.20
CA ASN A 294 28.61 36.53 2.79
C ASN A 294 27.73 35.28 2.98
N VAL A 295 27.06 35.20 4.13
CA VAL A 295 26.16 34.11 4.50
C VAL A 295 24.73 34.58 4.85
N ASP A 296 24.39 35.84 4.56
CA ASP A 296 23.13 36.47 4.98
C ASP A 296 21.88 35.73 4.48
N LEU A 297 21.90 35.28 3.21
CA LEU A 297 20.78 34.52 2.64
C LEU A 297 20.59 33.17 3.33
N VAL A 298 21.69 32.51 3.71
CA VAL A 298 21.65 31.19 4.36
C VAL A 298 21.16 31.32 5.80
N ILE A 299 21.56 32.38 6.50
CA ILE A 299 21.07 32.70 7.84
C ILE A 299 19.55 32.90 7.77
N ARG A 300 19.08 33.80 6.90
CA ARG A 300 17.65 34.10 6.76
C ARG A 300 16.81 32.86 6.48
N ASN A 301 17.22 32.03 5.53
CA ASN A 301 16.51 30.78 5.21
C ASN A 301 16.43 29.81 6.41
N LYS A 302 17.47 29.77 7.25
CA LYS A 302 17.50 28.92 8.45
C LYS A 302 16.68 29.50 9.59
N GLU A 303 16.64 30.82 9.75
CA GLU A 303 15.77 31.50 10.70
C GLU A 303 14.30 31.30 10.36
N GLU A 304 13.92 31.52 9.10
CA GLU A 304 12.54 31.28 8.63
C GLU A 304 12.11 29.82 8.91
N ARG A 305 13.00 28.85 8.64
CA ARG A 305 12.74 27.43 8.90
C ARG A 305 12.67 27.09 10.39
N LYS A 306 13.44 27.79 11.24
CA LYS A 306 13.36 27.64 12.71
C LYS A 306 12.02 28.17 13.22
N GLU A 307 11.61 29.36 12.76
CA GLU A 307 10.31 29.95 13.13
C GLU A 307 9.12 29.09 12.69
N GLU A 308 9.22 28.40 11.56
CA GLU A 308 8.23 27.39 11.13
C GLU A 308 8.12 26.24 12.12
N TYR A 309 9.25 25.67 12.57
CA TYR A 309 9.25 24.59 13.56
C TYR A 309 8.77 25.04 14.94
N GLU A 310 9.12 26.24 15.38
CA GLU A 310 8.60 26.83 16.63
C GLU A 310 7.08 27.09 16.57
N ARG A 311 6.56 27.50 15.41
CA ARG A 311 5.10 27.63 15.21
C ARG A 311 4.41 26.28 15.24
N ALA A 312 4.94 25.29 14.52
CA ALA A 312 4.40 23.93 14.53
C ALA A 312 4.38 23.33 15.94
N LEU A 313 5.38 23.63 16.78
CA LEU A 313 5.44 23.19 18.17
C LEU A 313 4.35 23.85 19.05
N LYS A 314 3.95 25.08 18.76
CA LYS A 314 2.87 25.79 19.48
C LYS A 314 1.47 25.36 19.05
N GLU A 315 1.33 24.79 17.86
CA GLU A 315 0.07 24.33 17.28
C GLU A 315 -0.25 22.87 17.62
N LEU A 316 0.74 22.09 18.07
CA LEU A 316 0.61 20.73 18.61
C LEU A 316 0.10 20.74 20.05
#